data_AF-A0A6A3NV25-F1
#
_entry.id   AF-A0A6A3NV25-F1
#
_cell.length_a   1.000
_cell.length_b   1.000
_cell.length_c   1.000
_cell.angle_alpha   90.00
_cell.angle_beta   90.00
_cell.angle_gamma   90.00
#
_symmetry.space_group_name_H-M   'P 1'
#
loop_
_entity.id
_entity.type
_entity.pdbx_description
1 polymer ?
#
loop_
_entity_poly.entity_id
_entity_poly.type
_entity_poly.pdbx_seq_one_letter_code
_entity_poly.pdbx_strand_id
1 'polypeptide(L)'
;MNDEDYESTVLILMLALAAEGQRERRERQRGQHYLTRDDLHPEPRYGTAWEAIYGGGNDRAFITTTGFDVRCFHYLLSYFEPR
;
A
#
# COMPACT_ATOMS: atom_id res chain seq x y z
N MET A 1 -24.90 -21.05 -35.59
CA MET A 1 -23.71 -21.07 -34.73
C MET A 1 -23.45 -22.52 -34.46
N ASN A 2 -22.35 -23.05 -34.98
CA ASN A 2 -22.09 -24.50 -34.92
C ASN A 2 -21.48 -24.86 -33.56
N ASP A 3 -21.59 -26.13 -33.17
CA ASP A 3 -21.00 -26.65 -31.92
C ASP A 3 -19.50 -26.33 -31.82
N GLU A 4 -18.77 -26.29 -32.95
CA GLU A 4 -17.36 -25.85 -33.02
C GLU A 4 -17.14 -24.38 -32.62
N ASP A 5 -18.08 -23.48 -32.93
CA ASP A 5 -18.03 -22.07 -32.51
C ASP A 5 -18.26 -21.94 -31.00
N TYR A 6 -19.15 -22.78 -30.46
CA TYR A 6 -19.42 -22.84 -29.02
C TYR A 6 -18.21 -23.39 -28.25
N GLU A 7 -17.60 -24.46 -28.73
CA GLU A 7 -16.36 -25.02 -28.15
C GLU A 7 -15.22 -24.00 -28.17
N SER A 8 -15.03 -23.31 -29.30
CA SER A 8 -13.99 -22.27 -29.44
C SER A 8 -14.21 -21.09 -28.49
N THR A 9 -15.45 -20.61 -28.38
CA THR A 9 -15.80 -19.51 -27.46
C THR A 9 -15.64 -19.89 -26.00
N VAL A 10 -16.02 -21.11 -25.62
CA VAL A 10 -15.80 -21.65 -24.26
C VAL A 10 -14.30 -21.77 -23.97
N LEU A 11 -13.50 -22.26 -24.91
CA LEU A 11 -12.05 -22.37 -24.75
C LEU A 11 -11.39 -21.00 -24.54
N ILE A 12 -11.77 -20.00 -25.32
CA ILE A 12 -11.27 -18.62 -25.19
C ILE A 12 -11.65 -18.04 -23.83
N LEU A 13 -12.90 -18.23 -23.39
CA LEU A 13 -13.36 -17.75 -22.09
C LEU A 13 -12.59 -18.42 -20.94
N MET A 14 -12.36 -19.74 -21.02
CA MET A 14 -11.55 -20.46 -20.02
C MET A 14 -10.10 -19.96 -20.00
N LEU A 15 -9.50 -19.69 -21.17
CA LEU A 15 -8.15 -19.14 -21.25
C LEU A 15 -8.07 -17.74 -20.65
N ALA A 16 -9.06 -16.88 -20.92
CA ALA A 16 -9.13 -15.53 -20.38
C ALA A 16 -9.25 -15.56 -18.85
N LEU A 17 -10.14 -16.38 -18.30
CA LEU A 17 -10.32 -16.55 -16.87
C LEU A 17 -9.07 -17.15 -16.20
N ALA A 18 -8.40 -18.10 -16.85
CA ALA A 18 -7.14 -18.66 -16.35
C ALA A 18 -6.02 -17.60 -16.32
N ALA A 19 -5.92 -16.77 -17.36
CA ALA A 19 -4.93 -15.69 -17.44
C ALA A 19 -5.18 -14.61 -16.38
N GLU A 20 -6.45 -14.23 -16.15
CA GLU A 20 -6.84 -13.28 -15.11
C GLU A 20 -6.55 -13.83 -13.70
N GLY A 21 -6.91 -15.08 -13.44
CA GLY A 21 -6.59 -15.76 -12.18
C GLY A 21 -5.09 -15.88 -11.91
N GLN A 22 -4.25 -16.03 -12.94
CA GLN A 22 -2.78 -15.99 -12.81
C GLN A 22 -2.26 -14.58 -12.51
N ARG A 23 -2.88 -13.54 -13.07
CA ARG A 23 -2.52 -12.14 -12.81
C ARG A 23 -2.85 -11.73 -11.38
N GLU A 24 -4.07 -12.01 -10.92
CA GLU A 24 -4.45 -11.78 -9.52
C GLU A 24 -3.59 -12.60 -8.55
N ARG A 25 -3.26 -13.84 -8.89
CA ARG A 25 -2.34 -14.66 -8.08
C ARG A 25 -0.93 -14.07 -8.05
N ARG A 26 -0.41 -13.56 -9.17
CA ARG A 26 0.89 -12.86 -9.19
C ARG A 26 0.87 -11.56 -8.41
N GLU A 27 -0.24 -10.83 -8.41
CA GLU A 27 -0.42 -9.60 -7.61
C GLU A 27 -0.52 -9.92 -6.11
N ARG A 28 -1.28 -10.97 -5.73
CA ARG A 28 -1.37 -11.46 -4.34
C ARG A 28 -0.06 -12.11 -3.85
N GLN A 29 0.63 -12.86 -4.72
CA GLN A 29 1.94 -13.49 -4.43
C GLN A 29 3.11 -12.50 -4.50
N ARG A 30 2.89 -11.30 -5.07
CA ARG A 30 3.92 -10.27 -5.12
C ARG A 30 4.37 -9.81 -3.75
N GLY A 31 3.67 -10.19 -2.67
CA GLY A 31 4.26 -10.26 -1.33
C GLY A 31 4.95 -8.97 -0.93
N GLN A 32 4.39 -7.83 -1.34
CA GLN A 32 5.03 -6.56 -1.09
C GLN A 32 4.67 -6.17 0.35
N HIS A 33 5.45 -6.69 1.29
CA HIS A 33 5.51 -6.20 2.66
C HIS A 33 6.12 -4.78 2.74
N TYR A 34 6.38 -4.18 1.58
CA TYR A 34 7.02 -2.89 1.43
C TYR A 34 6.21 -2.08 0.43
N LEU A 35 6.03 -0.81 0.73
CA LEU A 35 5.40 0.14 -0.19
C LEU A 35 6.32 0.37 -1.39
N THR A 36 5.76 0.40 -2.59
CA THR A 36 6.44 0.90 -3.79
C THR A 36 6.24 2.39 -3.92
N ARG A 37 6.98 3.03 -4.83
CA ARG A 37 6.83 4.47 -5.08
C ARG A 37 5.40 4.84 -5.50
N ASP A 38 4.71 3.96 -6.21
CA ASP A 38 3.34 4.19 -6.68
C ASP A 38 2.32 4.11 -5.53
N ASP A 39 2.69 3.50 -4.40
CA ASP A 39 1.86 3.41 -3.19
C ASP A 39 2.06 4.60 -2.24
N LEU A 40 3.04 5.48 -2.52
CA LEU A 40 3.35 6.64 -1.69
C LEU A 40 2.61 7.88 -2.16
N HIS A 41 2.33 8.80 -1.23
CA HIS A 41 1.78 10.11 -1.58
C HIS A 41 2.75 10.84 -2.54
N PRO A 42 2.25 11.43 -3.65
CA PRO A 42 3.11 12.00 -4.69
C PRO A 42 3.94 13.19 -4.19
N GLU A 43 3.42 13.93 -3.20
CA GLU A 43 4.16 14.96 -2.47
C GLU A 43 4.46 14.46 -1.05
N PRO A 44 5.68 13.96 -0.78
CA PRO A 44 5.98 13.36 0.52
C PRO A 44 6.09 14.38 1.65
N ARG A 45 6.18 15.69 1.35
CA ARG A 45 6.38 16.73 2.37
C ARG A 45 5.08 17.27 2.95
N TYR A 46 4.00 17.25 2.17
CA TYR A 46 2.75 17.94 2.50
C TYR A 46 1.53 17.09 2.12
N GLY A 47 0.43 17.31 2.83
CA GLY A 47 -0.82 16.57 2.66
C GLY A 47 -0.74 15.10 3.08
N THR A 48 0.34 14.69 3.76
CA THR A 48 0.52 13.29 4.15
C THR A 48 -0.25 12.96 5.41
N ALA A 49 -0.63 11.69 5.56
CA ALA A 49 -1.22 11.22 6.82
C ALA A 49 -0.29 11.48 8.02
N TRP A 50 1.03 11.39 7.81
CA TRP A 50 2.01 11.72 8.85
C TRP A 50 1.98 13.20 9.26
N GLU A 51 1.84 14.13 8.30
CA GLU A 51 1.73 15.57 8.62
C GLU A 51 0.51 15.86 9.50
N ALA A 52 -0.64 15.26 9.19
CA ALA A 52 -1.85 15.40 9.99
C ALA A 52 -1.70 14.81 11.40
N ILE A 53 -1.05 13.64 11.52
CA ILE A 53 -0.74 13.01 12.82
C ILE A 53 0.20 13.92 13.62
N TYR A 54 1.29 14.37 13.00
CA TYR A 54 2.30 15.21 13.63
C TYR A 54 1.71 16.53 14.14
N GLY A 55 0.94 17.23 13.30
CA GLY A 55 0.28 18.48 13.68
C GLY A 55 -0.83 18.29 14.73
N GLY A 56 -1.48 17.12 14.76
CA GLY A 56 -2.54 16.83 15.73
C GLY A 56 -2.05 16.50 17.14
N GLY A 57 -0.80 16.07 17.31
CA GLY A 57 -0.20 15.82 18.63
C GLY A 57 -0.95 14.80 19.50
N ASN A 58 -1.57 13.79 18.89
CA ASN A 58 -2.35 12.79 19.61
C ASN A 58 -1.50 11.57 19.98
N ASP A 59 -1.34 11.29 21.28
CA ASP A 59 -0.52 10.18 21.77
C ASP A 59 -0.91 8.82 21.19
N ARG A 60 -2.22 8.53 21.05
CA ARG A 60 -2.68 7.26 20.50
C ARG A 60 -2.25 7.10 19.04
N ALA A 61 -2.34 8.17 18.25
CA ALA A 61 -1.92 8.16 16.86
C ALA A 61 -0.39 8.02 16.72
N PHE A 62 0.36 8.73 17.55
CA PHE A 62 1.82 8.64 17.61
C PHE A 62 2.31 7.24 18.02
N ILE A 63 1.74 6.66 19.07
CA ILE A 63 2.07 5.30 19.52
C ILE A 63 1.76 4.29 18.43
N THR A 64 0.60 4.40 17.79
CA THR A 64 0.19 3.46 16.74
C THR A 64 1.14 3.52 15.54
N THR A 65 1.63 4.71 15.18
CA THR A 65 2.41 4.91 13.96
C THR A 65 3.92 4.72 14.18
N THR A 66 4.43 5.14 15.34
CA THR A 66 5.87 5.19 15.64
C THR A 66 6.31 4.29 16.79
N GLY A 67 5.37 3.85 17.63
CA GLY A 67 5.66 3.12 18.86
C GLY A 67 5.95 4.00 20.08
N PHE A 68 5.96 5.33 19.94
CA PHE A 68 6.26 6.28 21.01
C PHE A 68 5.11 7.27 21.21
N ASP A 69 4.92 7.77 22.43
CA ASP A 69 4.05 8.93 22.67
C ASP A 69 4.69 10.22 22.09
N VAL A 70 3.92 11.30 22.06
CA VAL A 70 4.37 12.57 21.46
C VAL A 70 5.63 13.09 22.14
N ARG A 71 5.67 13.03 23.48
CA ARG A 71 6.80 13.57 24.26
C ARG A 71 8.08 12.78 24.01
N CYS A 72 7.99 11.46 23.99
CA CYS A 72 9.11 10.57 23.72
C CYS A 72 9.62 10.76 22.29
N PHE A 73 8.71 10.90 21.32
CA PHE A 73 9.08 11.18 19.94
C PHE A 73 9.90 12.48 19.81
N HIS A 74 9.42 13.58 20.39
CA HIS A 74 10.16 14.86 20.35
C HIS A 74 11.48 14.82 21.13
N TYR A 75 11.52 14.09 22.25
CA TYR A 75 12.76 13.86 22.97
C TYR A 75 13.80 13.15 22.10
N LEU A 76 13.42 12.10 21.36
CA LEU A 76 14.31 11.43 20.41
C LEU A 76 14.73 12.37 19.27
N LEU A 77 13.80 13.16 18.74
CA LEU A 77 14.07 14.09 17.64
C LEU A 77 15.11 15.16 18.04
N SER A 78 15.11 15.60 19.29
CA SER A 78 16.05 16.61 19.80
C SER A 78 17.53 16.22 19.65
N TYR A 79 17.85 14.93 19.56
CA TYR A 79 19.22 14.45 19.32
C TYR A 79 19.72 14.72 17.89
N PHE A 80 18.82 15.02 16.96
CA PHE A 80 19.10 15.27 15.56
C PHE A 80 18.94 16.75 15.17
N GLU A 81 18.54 17.61 16.11
CA GLU A 81 18.47 19.03 15.86
C GLU A 81 19.90 19.61 15.67
N PRO A 82 20.11 20.45 14.63
CA PRO A 82 21.40 21.09 14.44
C PRO A 82 21.75 21.95 15.66
N ARG A 83 22.99 21.82 16.13
CA ARG A 83 23.55 22.61 17.24
C ARG A 83 23.88 24.03 16.83
#